data_AF-A0A7W8M8H3-F1
#
_entry.id   AF-A0A7W8M8H3-F1
#
_cell.length_a   1.000
_cell.length_b   1.000
_cell.length_c   1.000
_cell.angle_alpha   90.00
_cell.angle_beta   90.00
_cell.angle_gamma   90.00
#
_symmetry.space_group_name_H-M   'P 1'
#
loop_
_entity.id
_entity.type
_entity.pdbx_description
1 polymer ?
#
loop_
_entity_poly.entity_id
_entity_poly.type
_entity_poly.pdbx_seq_one_letter_code
_entity_poly.pdbx_strand_id
1 'polypeptide(L)'
;MEPSISERLAIEEFNQLHQHMRQREEAMNQLLNVSVTGSTTILAAVAAYAFQLSIAVPSKLEVYHCYLFLAVMPVLVFGLAMLAAHRSDIYRMGYYLNVFFEERWGGAEWGVRSFRFRELMKGESQDPVALVFWSLFAAASSLFLFCLSLTNSLAWPHAIALLPFAFALAVQHRSFRKDRRPMKAVWQAVLAEQGLALKANKSLQLPPDGPVEVKR
;
A
#
# COMPACT_ATOMS: atom_id res chain seq x y z
N MET A 1 -29.43 -28.12 -11.54
CA MET A 1 -28.71 -28.80 -10.44
C MET A 1 -28.52 -27.78 -9.35
N GLU A 2 -28.95 -28.07 -8.13
CA GLU A 2 -28.65 -27.18 -7.00
C GLU A 2 -27.18 -27.30 -6.60
N PRO A 3 -26.49 -26.20 -6.30
CA PRO A 3 -25.09 -26.23 -5.92
C PRO A 3 -24.92 -26.95 -4.57
N SER A 4 -23.82 -27.69 -4.46
CA SER A 4 -23.44 -28.38 -3.22
C SER A 4 -23.20 -27.38 -2.09
N ILE A 5 -23.33 -27.81 -0.83
CA ILE A 5 -23.07 -26.94 0.34
C ILE A 5 -21.65 -26.35 0.28
N SER A 6 -20.67 -27.13 -0.19
CA SER A 6 -19.31 -26.68 -0.42
C SER A 6 -19.19 -25.59 -1.49
N GLU A 7 -19.95 -25.69 -2.59
CA GLU A 7 -19.95 -24.67 -3.65
C GLU A 7 -20.57 -23.35 -3.15
N ARG A 8 -21.65 -23.43 -2.36
CA ARG A 8 -22.27 -22.22 -1.77
C ARG A 8 -21.31 -21.51 -0.81
N LEU A 9 -20.63 -22.27 0.06
CA LEU A 9 -19.64 -21.72 0.99
C LEU A 9 -18.45 -21.06 0.26
N ALA A 10 -17.97 -21.68 -0.83
CA ALA A 10 -16.89 -21.12 -1.62
C ALA A 10 -17.31 -19.81 -2.33
N ILE A 11 -18.51 -19.74 -2.90
CA ILE A 11 -19.02 -18.52 -3.51
C ILE A 11 -19.17 -17.40 -2.47
N GLU A 12 -19.62 -17.74 -1.26
CA GLU A 12 -19.77 -16.78 -0.18
C GLU A 12 -18.42 -16.24 0.32
N GLU A 13 -17.43 -17.11 0.51
CA GLU A 13 -16.07 -16.71 0.90
C GLU A 13 -15.41 -15.83 -0.18
N PHE A 14 -15.57 -16.17 -1.46
CA PHE A 14 -15.10 -15.35 -2.58
C PHE A 14 -15.71 -13.95 -2.55
N ASN A 15 -17.03 -13.84 -2.35
CA ASN A 15 -17.73 -12.56 -2.29
C ASN A 15 -17.27 -11.72 -1.10
N GLN A 16 -17.07 -12.34 0.07
CA GLN A 16 -16.55 -11.66 1.27
C GLN A 16 -15.14 -11.11 1.04
N LEU A 17 -14.24 -11.89 0.43
CA LEU A 17 -12.88 -11.47 0.08
C LEU A 17 -12.88 -10.30 -0.91
N HIS A 18 -13.74 -10.36 -1.93
CA HIS A 18 -13.85 -9.28 -2.90
C HIS A 18 -14.35 -7.98 -2.25
N GLN A 19 -15.34 -8.10 -1.35
CA GLN A 19 -15.83 -6.95 -0.58
C GLN A 19 -14.74 -6.38 0.33
N HIS A 20 -13.95 -7.21 1.00
CA HIS A 20 -12.81 -6.76 1.81
C HIS A 20 -11.74 -6.04 0.98
N MET A 21 -11.41 -6.54 -0.22
CA MET A 21 -10.48 -5.86 -1.12
C MET A 21 -10.99 -4.47 -1.51
N ARG A 22 -12.28 -4.37 -1.88
CA ARG A 22 -12.90 -3.08 -2.23
C ARG A 22 -12.91 -2.10 -1.05
N GLN A 23 -13.24 -2.56 0.16
CA GLN A 23 -13.17 -1.74 1.36
C GLN A 23 -11.74 -1.24 1.64
N ARG A 24 -10.72 -2.08 1.40
CA ARG A 24 -9.32 -1.68 1.57
C ARG A 24 -8.90 -0.65 0.53
N GLU A 25 -9.34 -0.77 -0.72
CA GLU A 25 -9.10 0.25 -1.76
C GLU A 25 -9.77 1.59 -1.40
N GLU A 26 -11.00 1.55 -0.92
CA GLU A 26 -11.71 2.75 -0.46
C GLU A 26 -10.99 3.41 0.74
N ALA A 27 -10.57 2.62 1.72
CA ALA A 27 -9.78 3.10 2.85
C ALA A 27 -8.45 3.73 2.41
N MET A 28 -7.78 3.18 1.39
CA MET A 28 -6.58 3.79 0.81
C MET A 28 -6.86 5.16 0.19
N ASN A 29 -7.95 5.27 -0.57
CA ASN A 29 -8.34 6.55 -1.18
C ASN A 29 -8.72 7.59 -0.11
N GLN A 30 -9.45 7.19 0.92
CA GLN A 30 -9.79 8.06 2.06
C GLN A 30 -8.52 8.51 2.80
N LEU A 31 -7.60 7.59 3.08
CA LEU A 31 -6.33 7.90 3.73
C LEU A 31 -5.47 8.85 2.90
N LEU A 32 -5.43 8.67 1.58
CA LEU A 32 -4.77 9.60 0.67
C LEU A 32 -5.39 10.99 0.77
N ASN A 33 -6.72 11.09 0.66
CA ASN A 33 -7.43 12.36 0.73
C ASN A 33 -7.20 13.07 2.07
N VAL A 34 -7.35 12.36 3.19
CA VAL A 34 -7.10 12.91 4.53
C VAL A 34 -5.65 13.35 4.69
N SER A 35 -4.69 12.58 4.18
CA SER A 35 -3.27 12.96 4.22
C SER A 35 -3.02 14.24 3.43
N VAL A 36 -3.55 14.34 2.20
CA VAL A 36 -3.38 15.53 1.35
C VAL A 36 -4.06 16.75 1.96
N THR A 37 -5.32 16.63 2.38
CA THR A 37 -6.08 17.73 2.99
C THR A 37 -5.47 18.16 4.31
N GLY A 38 -5.08 17.22 5.16
CA GLY A 38 -4.42 17.50 6.43
C GLY A 38 -3.09 18.21 6.21
N SER A 39 -2.26 17.69 5.29
CA SER A 39 -0.97 18.28 4.97
C SER A 39 -1.07 19.70 4.40
N THR A 40 -2.00 19.91 3.47
CA THR A 40 -2.22 21.24 2.87
C THR A 40 -2.80 22.23 3.87
N THR A 41 -3.69 21.79 4.76
CA THR A 41 -4.26 22.64 5.81
C THR A 41 -3.20 23.06 6.82
N ILE A 42 -2.34 22.13 7.26
CA ILE A 42 -1.22 22.44 8.15
C ILE A 42 -0.27 23.44 7.46
N LEU A 43 0.12 23.18 6.21
CA LEU A 43 1.00 24.08 5.47
C LEU A 43 0.39 25.47 5.29
N ALA A 44 -0.89 25.56 4.96
CA ALA A 44 -1.60 26.83 4.81
C ALA A 44 -1.69 27.60 6.14
N ALA A 45 -2.01 26.91 7.24
CA ALA A 45 -2.07 27.51 8.56
C ALA A 45 -0.71 28.04 9.02
N VAL A 46 0.35 27.24 8.85
CA VAL A 46 1.72 27.64 9.21
C VAL A 46 2.20 28.79 8.30
N ALA A 47 1.89 28.76 7.00
CA ALA A 47 2.22 29.84 6.09
C ALA A 47 1.50 31.15 6.46
N ALA A 48 0.20 31.08 6.76
CA ALA A 48 -0.58 32.23 7.19
C ALA A 48 -0.03 32.83 8.50
N TYR A 49 0.29 31.97 9.46
CA TYR A 49 0.93 32.37 10.72
C TYR A 49 2.29 33.04 10.48
N ALA A 50 3.17 32.44 9.66
CA ALA A 50 4.48 32.99 9.35
C ALA A 50 4.39 34.33 8.62
N PHE A 51 3.43 34.48 7.70
CA PHE A 51 3.18 35.72 6.97
C PHE A 51 2.63 36.83 7.88
N GLN A 52 1.71 36.48 8.79
CA GLN A 52 1.21 37.44 9.77
C GLN A 52 2.32 37.92 10.71
N LEU A 53 3.19 37.00 11.14
CA LEU A 53 4.34 37.32 11.99
C LEU A 53 5.35 38.23 11.28
N SER A 54 5.64 37.96 10.01
CA SER A 54 6.59 38.76 9.22
C SER A 54 6.08 40.18 8.94
N ILE A 55 4.76 40.37 8.75
CA ILE A 55 4.15 41.70 8.62
C ILE A 55 4.17 42.44 9.96
N ALA A 56 3.77 41.76 11.05
CA ALA A 56 3.62 42.42 12.35
C ALA A 56 4.96 42.83 12.95
N VAL A 57 6.00 42.01 12.80
CA VAL A 57 7.35 42.29 13.32
C VAL A 57 8.43 41.74 12.36
N PRO A 58 8.89 42.54 11.38
CA PRO A 58 9.83 42.10 10.34
C PRO A 58 11.17 41.54 10.86
N SER A 59 11.57 41.92 12.08
CA SER A 59 12.87 41.59 12.67
C SER A 59 12.87 40.38 13.61
N LYS A 60 11.73 39.67 13.78
CA LYS A 60 11.59 38.59 14.78
C LYS A 60 11.32 37.20 14.22
N LEU A 61 11.52 36.96 12.94
CA LEU A 61 11.34 35.61 12.42
C LEU A 61 12.50 34.72 12.91
N GLU A 62 12.29 34.09 14.05
CA GLU A 62 13.26 33.19 14.69
C GLU A 62 13.22 31.81 14.03
N VAL A 63 14.36 31.12 14.05
CA VAL A 63 14.56 29.82 13.37
C VAL A 63 13.51 28.78 13.75
N TYR A 64 13.06 28.74 15.01
CA TYR A 64 12.08 27.75 15.47
C TYR A 64 10.72 27.85 14.76
N HIS A 65 10.33 29.03 14.28
CA HIS A 65 9.11 29.19 13.49
C HIS A 65 9.20 28.46 12.15
N CYS A 66 10.41 28.39 11.57
CA CYS A 66 10.65 27.67 10.32
C CYS A 66 10.36 26.17 10.53
N TYR A 67 10.73 25.60 11.68
CA TYR A 67 10.51 24.18 11.98
C TYR A 67 9.03 23.77 11.99
N LEU A 68 8.09 24.72 12.14
CA LEU A 68 6.66 24.43 12.03
C LEU A 68 6.26 23.90 10.65
N PHE A 69 6.97 24.28 9.58
CA PHE A 69 6.75 23.71 8.25
C PHE A 69 7.09 22.22 8.17
N LEU A 70 7.95 21.72 9.07
CA LEU A 70 8.28 20.30 9.15
C LEU A 70 7.21 19.46 9.87
N ALA A 71 6.22 20.09 10.51
CA ALA A 71 5.12 19.38 11.18
C ALA A 71 4.29 18.52 10.22
N VAL A 72 4.35 18.80 8.92
CA VAL A 72 3.70 17.98 7.88
C VAL A 72 4.46 16.67 7.59
N MET A 73 5.75 16.61 7.88
CA MET A 73 6.60 15.47 7.51
C MET A 73 6.18 14.15 8.16
N PRO A 74 5.82 14.11 9.47
CA PRO A 74 5.27 12.91 10.07
C PRO A 74 4.00 12.42 9.36
N VAL A 75 3.08 13.32 9.00
CA VAL A 75 1.85 12.96 8.28
C VAL A 75 2.18 12.28 6.95
N LEU A 76 3.15 12.82 6.21
CA LEU A 76 3.58 12.25 4.94
C LEU A 76 4.23 10.87 5.11
N VAL A 77 5.14 10.71 6.07
CA VAL A 77 5.84 9.44 6.31
C VAL A 77 4.85 8.36 6.77
N PHE A 78 4.00 8.66 7.76
CA PHE A 78 3.02 7.72 8.28
C PHE A 78 1.93 7.39 7.27
N GLY A 79 1.43 8.38 6.52
CA GLY A 79 0.44 8.17 5.48
C GLY A 79 0.93 7.22 4.40
N LEU A 80 2.16 7.41 3.90
CA LEU A 80 2.73 6.52 2.88
C LEU A 80 3.01 5.11 3.42
N ALA A 81 3.44 5.00 4.68
CA ALA A 81 3.64 3.71 5.35
C ALA A 81 2.33 2.92 5.47
N MET A 82 1.24 3.57 5.89
CA MET A 82 -0.08 2.94 5.99
C MET A 82 -0.62 2.54 4.62
N LEU A 83 -0.48 3.39 3.60
CA LEU A 83 -0.85 3.05 2.22
C LEU A 83 -0.07 1.83 1.70
N ALA A 84 1.23 1.74 2.00
CA ALA A 84 2.03 0.58 1.65
C ALA A 84 1.55 -0.71 2.35
N ALA A 85 1.07 -0.62 3.59
CA ALA A 85 0.50 -1.74 4.33
C ALA A 85 -0.83 -2.21 3.72
N HIS A 86 -1.78 -1.30 3.50
CA HIS A 86 -3.07 -1.62 2.86
C HIS A 86 -2.89 -2.25 1.48
N ARG A 87 -1.95 -1.70 0.70
CA ARG A 87 -1.59 -2.26 -0.60
C ARG A 87 -1.06 -3.69 -0.48
N SER A 88 -0.21 -3.96 0.51
CA SER A 88 0.28 -5.31 0.78
C SER A 88 -0.85 -6.29 1.12
N ASP A 89 -1.85 -5.85 1.89
CA ASP A 89 -3.00 -6.67 2.26
C ASP A 89 -3.87 -7.02 1.04
N ILE A 90 -4.13 -6.05 0.16
CA ILE A 90 -4.88 -6.28 -1.09
C ILE A 90 -4.17 -7.33 -1.94
N TYR A 91 -2.84 -7.28 -2.07
CA TYR A 91 -2.11 -8.32 -2.81
C TYR A 91 -2.21 -9.69 -2.13
N ARG A 92 -2.17 -9.77 -0.79
CA ARG A 92 -2.35 -11.05 -0.07
C ARG A 92 -3.71 -11.66 -0.35
N MET A 93 -4.77 -10.85 -0.26
CA MET A 93 -6.15 -11.28 -0.56
C MET A 93 -6.30 -11.70 -2.02
N GLY A 94 -5.73 -10.94 -2.96
CA GLY A 94 -5.75 -11.28 -4.38
C GLY A 94 -5.02 -12.58 -4.71
N TYR A 95 -3.89 -12.87 -4.05
CA TYR A 95 -3.20 -14.16 -4.19
C TYR A 95 -4.01 -15.32 -3.60
N TYR A 96 -4.68 -15.10 -2.47
CA TYR A 96 -5.60 -16.09 -1.90
C TYR A 96 -6.73 -16.42 -2.89
N LEU A 97 -7.34 -15.40 -3.49
CA LEU A 97 -8.37 -15.57 -4.52
C LEU A 97 -7.89 -16.41 -5.71
N ASN A 98 -6.73 -16.08 -6.27
CA ASN A 98 -6.15 -16.79 -7.41
C ASN A 98 -5.96 -18.30 -7.14
N VAL A 99 -5.58 -18.66 -5.92
CA VAL A 99 -5.23 -20.04 -5.58
C VAL A 99 -6.45 -20.91 -5.26
N PHE A 100 -7.38 -20.37 -4.47
CA PHE A 100 -8.47 -21.18 -3.90
C PHE A 100 -9.75 -21.11 -4.72
N PHE A 101 -9.92 -20.07 -5.54
CA PHE A 101 -11.18 -19.84 -6.27
C PHE A 101 -11.02 -19.81 -7.79
N GLU A 102 -9.80 -19.73 -8.32
CA GLU A 102 -9.58 -19.82 -9.76
C GLU A 102 -9.12 -21.24 -10.12
N GLU A 103 -10.00 -21.99 -10.76
CA GLU A 103 -9.63 -23.29 -11.32
C GLU A 103 -8.56 -23.11 -12.40
N ARG A 104 -7.61 -24.05 -12.47
CA ARG A 104 -6.55 -24.15 -13.50
C ARG A 104 -7.04 -24.02 -14.95
N TRP A 105 -8.36 -24.14 -15.20
CA TRP A 105 -9.00 -24.13 -16.51
C TRP A 105 -10.27 -23.25 -16.57
N GLY A 106 -10.64 -22.57 -15.48
CA GLY A 106 -11.92 -21.87 -15.32
C GLY A 106 -11.82 -20.36 -15.52
N GLY A 107 -11.55 -19.89 -16.74
CA GLY A 107 -11.67 -18.48 -17.10
C GLY A 107 -10.66 -17.52 -16.45
N ALA A 108 -10.81 -16.22 -16.71
CA ALA A 108 -9.73 -15.24 -16.59
C ALA A 108 -9.18 -15.10 -15.15
N GLU A 109 -8.03 -15.71 -14.90
CA GLU A 109 -7.30 -15.63 -13.64
C GLU A 109 -7.09 -14.15 -13.22
N TRP A 110 -7.36 -13.77 -11.99
CA TRP A 110 -7.07 -12.50 -11.33
C TRP A 110 -5.60 -12.18 -11.47
N GLY A 111 -4.74 -13.19 -11.46
CA GLY A 111 -3.32 -13.06 -11.81
C GLY A 111 -3.12 -12.56 -13.24
N VAL A 112 -3.80 -13.16 -14.21
CA VAL A 112 -3.74 -12.78 -15.64
C VAL A 112 -4.43 -11.44 -15.90
N ARG A 113 -5.56 -11.15 -15.25
CA ARG A 113 -6.27 -9.87 -15.34
C ARG A 113 -5.47 -8.74 -14.70
N SER A 114 -4.92 -8.94 -13.50
CA SER A 114 -4.07 -7.92 -12.85
C SER A 114 -2.73 -7.73 -13.56
N PHE A 115 -2.19 -8.78 -14.20
CA PHE A 115 -1.01 -8.70 -15.05
C PHE A 115 -1.32 -7.96 -16.36
N ARG A 116 -2.35 -8.37 -17.11
CA ARG A 116 -2.81 -7.67 -18.32
C ARG A 116 -3.22 -6.24 -18.04
N PHE A 117 -3.86 -5.97 -16.91
CA PHE A 117 -4.20 -4.60 -16.50
C PHE A 117 -2.95 -3.76 -16.32
N ARG A 118 -1.91 -4.28 -15.64
CA ARG A 118 -0.61 -3.61 -15.51
C ARG A 118 0.10 -3.42 -16.85
N GLU A 119 0.02 -4.40 -17.73
CA GLU A 119 0.66 -4.40 -19.04
C GLU A 119 -0.04 -3.43 -20.03
N LEU A 120 -1.39 -3.41 -20.02
CA LEU A 120 -2.22 -2.55 -20.86
C LEU A 120 -2.25 -1.10 -20.35
N MET A 121 -2.28 -0.87 -19.04
CA MET A 121 -2.29 0.47 -18.45
C MET A 121 -0.89 1.07 -18.26
N LYS A 122 0.18 0.36 -18.66
CA LYS A 122 1.60 0.77 -18.55
C LYS A 122 1.98 1.33 -17.17
N GLY A 123 1.48 0.73 -16.11
CA GLY A 123 1.72 1.20 -14.73
C GLY A 123 0.73 0.61 -13.74
N GLU A 124 0.98 0.85 -12.46
CA GLU A 124 -0.01 0.56 -11.42
C GLU A 124 -0.90 1.78 -11.22
N SER A 125 -2.22 1.59 -11.08
CA SER A 125 -3.19 2.68 -10.89
C SER A 125 -2.87 3.61 -9.72
N GLN A 126 -1.99 3.17 -8.81
CA GLN A 126 -1.57 3.90 -7.63
C GLN A 126 -0.13 4.45 -7.69
N ASP A 127 0.56 4.37 -8.83
CA ASP A 127 1.85 5.05 -9.03
C ASP A 127 1.82 6.58 -8.75
N PRO A 128 0.74 7.34 -9.02
CA PRO A 128 0.73 8.78 -8.68
C PRO A 128 0.72 9.04 -7.17
N VAL A 129 0.31 8.08 -6.33
CA VAL A 129 0.21 8.26 -4.87
C VAL A 129 1.56 8.66 -4.28
N ALA A 130 2.62 7.92 -4.59
CA ALA A 130 3.95 8.25 -4.07
C ALA A 130 4.42 9.63 -4.54
N LEU A 131 4.10 10.01 -5.79
CA LEU A 131 4.44 11.34 -6.32
C LEU A 131 3.73 12.47 -5.58
N VAL A 132 2.48 12.28 -5.16
CA VAL A 132 1.74 13.26 -4.34
C VAL A 132 2.43 13.48 -2.99
N PHE A 133 2.93 12.42 -2.34
CA PHE A 133 3.66 12.57 -1.09
C PHE A 133 5.01 13.29 -1.30
N TRP A 134 5.71 13.01 -2.40
CA TRP A 134 6.94 13.71 -2.75
C TRP A 134 6.72 15.18 -3.11
N SER A 135 5.61 15.53 -3.76
CA SER A 135 5.30 16.93 -4.08
C SER A 135 4.95 17.73 -2.83
N LEU A 136 4.20 17.15 -1.89
CA LEU A 136 3.95 17.75 -0.58
C LEU A 136 5.22 17.91 0.25
N PHE A 137 6.10 16.90 0.24
CA PHE A 137 7.42 16.99 0.87
C PHE A 137 8.25 18.13 0.28
N ALA A 138 8.28 18.25 -1.05
CA ALA A 138 9.01 19.31 -1.74
C ALA A 138 8.43 20.68 -1.39
N ALA A 139 7.11 20.86 -1.43
CA ALA A 139 6.45 22.12 -1.07
C ALA A 139 6.78 22.54 0.37
N ALA A 140 6.67 21.62 1.33
CA ALA A 140 7.00 21.87 2.73
C ALA A 140 8.48 22.21 2.95
N SER A 141 9.37 21.49 2.26
CA SER A 141 10.82 21.73 2.30
C SER A 141 11.19 23.08 1.70
N SER A 142 10.57 23.45 0.58
CA SER A 142 10.77 24.75 -0.06
C SER A 142 10.30 25.89 0.84
N LEU A 143 9.13 25.75 1.49
CA LEU A 143 8.65 26.75 2.45
C LEU A 143 9.55 26.86 3.68
N PHE A 144 10.04 25.73 4.21
CA PHE A 144 11.02 25.70 5.30
C PHE A 144 12.31 26.44 4.93
N LEU A 145 12.92 26.11 3.78
CA LEU A 145 14.17 26.73 3.34
C LEU A 145 13.98 28.21 2.99
N PHE A 146 12.86 28.57 2.37
CA PHE A 146 12.52 29.96 2.09
C PHE A 146 12.39 30.76 3.39
N CYS A 147 11.60 30.26 4.35
CA CYS A 147 11.42 30.88 5.66
C CYS A 147 12.75 31.03 6.40
N LEU A 148 13.60 30.00 6.35
CA LEU A 148 14.93 30.02 6.93
C LEU A 148 15.87 31.03 6.26
N SER A 149 15.77 31.22 4.94
CA SER A 149 16.57 32.20 4.21
C SER A 149 16.23 33.65 4.58
N LEU A 150 15.05 33.89 5.14
CA LEU A 150 14.63 35.18 5.68
C LEU A 150 15.14 35.42 7.12
N THR A 151 15.78 34.42 7.75
CA THR A 151 16.38 34.57 9.08
C THR A 151 17.83 35.07 8.96
N ASN A 152 18.30 35.80 9.97
CA ASN A 152 19.71 36.22 10.07
C ASN A 152 20.66 35.09 10.53
N SER A 153 20.19 33.84 10.58
CA SER A 153 20.96 32.68 11.03
C SER A 153 21.64 31.97 9.86
N LEU A 154 22.72 31.23 10.15
CA LEU A 154 23.31 30.29 9.19
C LEU A 154 22.26 29.24 8.80
N ALA A 155 21.80 29.26 7.55
CA ALA A 155 20.75 28.36 7.07
C ALA A 155 21.23 26.89 6.91
N TRP A 156 22.52 26.70 6.62
CA TRP A 156 23.06 25.37 6.26
C TRP A 156 22.85 24.28 7.33
N PRO A 157 23.14 24.50 8.63
CA PRO A 157 22.95 23.48 9.66
C PRO A 157 21.49 23.04 9.82
N HIS A 158 20.54 23.95 9.60
CA HIS A 158 19.11 23.65 9.75
C HIS A 158 18.55 22.88 8.54
N ALA A 159 19.13 23.05 7.34
CA ALA A 159 18.74 22.28 6.16
C ALA A 159 18.98 20.76 6.32
N ILE A 160 19.95 20.37 7.15
CA ILE A 160 20.25 18.96 7.48
C ILE A 160 19.03 18.27 8.12
N ALA A 161 18.14 19.02 8.79
CA ALA A 161 16.92 18.48 9.39
C ALA A 161 15.95 17.85 8.38
N LEU A 162 16.09 18.14 7.08
CA LEU A 162 15.29 17.52 6.02
C LEU A 162 15.74 16.08 5.70
N LEU A 163 17.01 15.74 5.95
CA LEU A 163 17.59 14.45 5.54
C LEU A 163 16.91 13.24 6.21
N PRO A 164 16.64 13.23 7.52
CA PRO A 164 15.92 12.12 8.15
C PRO A 164 14.53 11.89 7.55
N PHE A 165 13.80 12.96 7.23
CA PHE A 165 12.47 12.87 6.62
C PHE A 165 12.53 12.40 5.17
N ALA A 166 13.48 12.92 4.38
CA ALA A 166 13.71 12.47 3.01
C ALA A 166 14.09 10.98 2.97
N PHE A 167 14.96 10.55 3.87
CA PHE A 167 15.35 9.15 4.02
C PHE A 167 14.16 8.26 4.39
N ALA A 168 13.39 8.65 5.42
CA ALA A 168 12.21 7.91 5.84
C ALA A 168 11.18 7.81 4.71
N LEU A 169 10.89 8.91 4.01
CA LEU A 169 9.96 8.92 2.88
C LEU A 169 10.46 8.05 1.71
N ALA A 170 11.76 8.05 1.43
CA ALA A 170 12.36 7.17 0.42
C ALA A 170 12.23 5.68 0.79
N VAL A 171 12.43 5.32 2.06
CA VAL A 171 12.21 3.96 2.55
C VAL A 171 10.74 3.55 2.37
N GLN A 172 9.79 4.41 2.74
CA GLN A 172 8.37 4.11 2.56
C GLN A 172 7.96 4.06 1.09
N HIS A 173 8.49 4.92 0.24
CA HIS A 173 8.28 4.87 -1.21
C HIS A 173 8.78 3.55 -1.81
N ARG A 174 9.97 3.09 -1.41
CA ARG A 174 10.49 1.78 -1.83
C ARG A 174 9.59 0.64 -1.35
N SER A 175 9.09 0.71 -0.11
CA SER A 175 8.13 -0.28 0.41
C SER A 175 6.83 -0.29 -0.38
N PHE A 176 6.33 0.89 -0.75
CA PHE A 176 5.12 1.06 -1.55
C PHE A 176 5.28 0.47 -2.97
N ARG A 177 6.42 0.73 -3.63
CA ARG A 177 6.74 0.22 -4.97
C ARG A 177 7.28 -1.20 -5.00
N LYS A 178 7.51 -1.83 -3.84
CA LYS A 178 8.14 -3.16 -3.77
C LYS A 178 7.34 -4.14 -4.61
N ASP A 179 8.01 -4.72 -5.61
CA ASP A 179 7.43 -5.77 -6.43
C ASP A 179 6.99 -6.94 -5.53
N ARG A 180 5.75 -7.38 -5.71
CA ARG A 180 5.11 -8.42 -4.91
C ARG A 180 5.16 -9.80 -5.59
N ARG A 181 5.92 -9.95 -6.69
CA ARG A 181 6.32 -11.25 -7.26
C ARG A 181 6.91 -12.24 -6.24
N PRO A 182 7.83 -11.86 -5.32
CA PRO A 182 8.34 -12.81 -4.32
C PRO A 182 7.26 -13.34 -3.38
N MET A 183 6.19 -12.57 -3.12
CA MET A 183 5.07 -13.04 -2.30
C MET A 183 4.28 -14.14 -3.01
N LYS A 184 4.20 -14.10 -4.35
CA LYS A 184 3.68 -15.20 -5.18
C LYS A 184 4.50 -16.47 -5.00
N ALA A 185 5.83 -16.36 -5.06
CA ALA A 185 6.73 -17.51 -4.96
C ALA A 185 6.69 -18.17 -3.57
N VAL A 186 6.70 -17.36 -2.50
CA VAL A 186 6.55 -17.85 -1.11
C VAL A 186 5.21 -18.55 -0.93
N TRP A 187 4.13 -17.98 -1.47
CA TRP A 187 2.80 -18.59 -1.37
C TRP A 187 2.66 -19.87 -2.20
N GLN A 188 3.28 -19.93 -3.39
CA GLN A 188 3.38 -21.15 -4.19
C GLN A 188 4.18 -22.25 -3.49
N ALA A 189 5.22 -21.91 -2.73
CA ALA A 189 5.97 -22.87 -1.92
C ALA A 189 5.11 -23.44 -0.79
N VAL A 190 4.37 -22.58 -0.05
CA VAL A 190 3.42 -23.02 0.99
C VAL A 190 2.34 -23.94 0.40
N LEU A 191 1.85 -23.68 -0.81
CA LEU A 191 0.91 -24.56 -1.50
C LEU A 191 1.52 -25.87 -1.96
N ALA A 192 2.79 -25.88 -2.37
CA ALA A 192 3.49 -27.11 -2.70
C ALA A 192 3.66 -27.99 -1.45
N GLU A 193 3.97 -27.38 -0.30
CA GLU A 193 4.05 -28.05 1.00
C GLU A 193 2.68 -28.54 1.48
N GLN A 194 1.63 -27.72 1.39
CA GLN A 194 0.27 -28.12 1.73
C GLN A 194 -0.31 -29.13 0.74
N GLY A 195 0.08 -29.08 -0.53
CA GLY A 195 -0.27 -30.07 -1.55
C GLY A 195 0.44 -31.40 -1.36
N LEU A 196 1.66 -31.39 -0.81
CA LEU A 196 2.34 -32.57 -0.28
C LEU A 196 1.65 -33.08 1.00
N ALA A 197 1.20 -32.19 1.89
CA ALA A 197 0.45 -32.55 3.09
C ALA A 197 -0.96 -33.10 2.78
N LEU A 198 -1.66 -32.56 1.79
CA LEU A 198 -2.96 -33.03 1.29
C LEU A 198 -2.83 -34.35 0.53
N LYS A 199 -1.72 -34.58 -0.17
CA LYS A 199 -1.39 -35.90 -0.73
C LYS A 199 -1.00 -36.91 0.36
N ALA A 200 -0.27 -36.49 1.40
CA ALA A 200 0.08 -37.33 2.54
C ALA A 200 -1.14 -37.69 3.42
N ASN A 201 -2.15 -36.82 3.49
CA ASN A 201 -3.40 -37.10 4.20
C ASN A 201 -4.38 -37.96 3.35
N LYS A 202 -4.21 -38.00 2.02
CA LYS A 202 -4.86 -39.00 1.14
C LYS A 202 -4.21 -40.39 1.19
N SER A 203 -3.00 -40.54 1.71
CA SER A 203 -2.34 -41.85 1.87
C SER A 203 -2.67 -42.59 3.17
N LEU A 204 -3.62 -42.11 3.98
CA LEU A 204 -3.98 -42.70 5.28
C LEU A 204 -5.46 -43.13 5.40
N GLN A 205 -6.14 -43.42 4.28
CA GLN A 205 -7.42 -44.16 4.28
C GLN A 205 -7.33 -45.39 3.35
N LEU A 206 -7.11 -46.55 4.01
CA LEU A 206 -7.34 -48.00 3.77
C LEU A 206 -8.12 -48.48 2.51
N PRO A 207 -8.21 -49.81 2.26
CA PRO A 207 -7.23 -50.83 1.82
C PRO A 207 -7.52 -51.28 0.35
N PRO A 208 -6.79 -52.24 -0.26
CA PRO A 208 -7.01 -52.63 -1.65
C PRO A 208 -8.07 -53.73 -1.75
N ASP A 209 -9.30 -53.38 -2.09
CA ASP A 209 -10.34 -54.38 -2.41
C ASP A 209 -10.45 -54.60 -3.93
N GLY A 210 -9.70 -55.60 -4.40
CA GLY A 210 -10.12 -56.68 -5.29
C GLY A 210 -10.74 -56.37 -6.67
N PRO A 211 -10.32 -57.06 -7.75
CA PRO A 211 -10.98 -56.97 -9.04
C PRO A 211 -12.30 -57.73 -9.03
N VAL A 212 -13.40 -57.07 -9.40
CA VAL A 212 -14.65 -57.76 -9.70
C VAL A 212 -14.70 -58.06 -11.19
N GLU A 213 -14.42 -59.32 -11.53
CA GLU A 213 -14.80 -59.91 -12.81
C GLU A 213 -16.30 -59.73 -13.04
N VAL A 214 -16.70 -59.28 -14.24
CA VAL A 214 -18.06 -59.52 -14.72
C VAL A 214 -17.96 -60.21 -16.09
N LYS A 215 -18.06 -61.54 -16.05
CA LYS A 215 -18.43 -62.37 -17.21
C LYS A 215 -19.94 -62.24 -17.46
N ARG A 216 -20.32 -61.68 -18.61
CA ARG A 216 -20.94 -62.41 -19.73
C ARG A 216 -21.30 -61.43 -20.84
#